data_AF-A0A1W7D1M0-F1
#
_entry.id   AF-A0A1W7D1M0-F1
#
_cell.length_a   1.000
_cell.length_b   1.000
_cell.length_c   1.000
_cell.angle_alpha   90.00
_cell.angle_beta   90.00
_cell.angle_gamma   90.00
#
_symmetry.space_group_name_H-M   'P 1'
#
loop_
_entity.id
_entity.type
_entity.pdbx_description
1 polymer ?
#
loop_
_entity_poly.entity_id
_entity_poly.type
_entity_poly.pdbx_seq_one_letter_code
_entity_poly.pdbx_strand_id
1 'polypeptide(L)'
;MGPFLAIVGIVALVVAVAVLLRARRTREATRADAERRAPRDPFDPGQDTAGDPRLLKAGDLVEYLGERFFVRGSLRLRQGGFTWSEHYLDSMDGTADGRRWLSVEEDPDLEVVLWTEHRGSDLRPAAGSLTVEGTTYRRTEHGTADYRSEGTTGLGPAGRMEYADFEGPGGRSLAFERFLGDQGRGTWEVSLGERVPAGTLVVYPGGGA
;
A
#
# COMPACT_ATOMS: atom_id res chain seq x y z
N MET A 1 61.63 2.97 14.44
CA MET A 1 61.35 3.85 13.27
C MET A 1 60.45 3.17 12.23
N GLY A 2 60.63 1.89 11.90
CA GLY A 2 59.84 1.17 10.88
C GLY A 2 58.33 0.96 11.13
N PRO A 3 57.83 0.63 12.34
CA PRO A 3 56.40 0.31 12.52
C PRO A 3 55.49 1.55 12.55
N PHE A 4 56.01 2.71 12.95
CA PHE A 4 55.24 3.95 13.05
C PHE A 4 54.86 4.52 11.66
N LEU A 5 55.78 4.44 10.70
CA LEU A 5 55.54 4.84 9.31
C LEU A 5 54.52 3.92 8.61
N ALA A 6 54.55 2.62 8.91
CA ALA A 6 53.60 1.66 8.36
C ALA A 6 52.16 1.92 8.87
N ILE A 7 51.99 2.26 10.14
CA ILE A 7 50.67 2.59 10.72
C ILE A 7 50.10 3.86 10.11
N VAL A 8 50.93 4.91 9.95
CA VAL A 8 50.49 6.17 9.31
C VAL A 8 50.07 5.94 7.86
N GLY A 9 50.80 5.11 7.11
CA GLY A 9 50.43 4.74 5.75
C GLY A 9 49.10 4.00 5.64
N ILE A 10 48.82 3.06 6.55
CA ILE A 10 47.56 2.31 6.59
C ILE A 10 46.38 3.23 6.95
N VAL A 11 46.54 4.10 7.93
CA VAL A 11 45.49 5.05 8.32
C VAL A 11 45.17 6.02 7.18
N ALA A 12 46.19 6.55 6.50
CA ALA A 12 45.99 7.42 5.34
C ALA A 12 45.25 6.71 4.19
N LEU A 13 45.58 5.43 3.93
CA LEU A 13 44.90 4.62 2.93
C LEU A 13 43.43 4.37 3.29
N VAL A 14 43.13 4.02 4.54
CA VAL A 14 41.75 3.78 5.01
C VAL A 14 40.91 5.06 4.91
N VAL A 15 41.47 6.21 5.29
CA VAL A 15 40.78 7.51 5.17
C VAL A 15 40.53 7.85 3.70
N ALA A 16 41.52 7.66 2.82
CA ALA A 16 41.37 7.89 1.38
C ALA A 16 40.28 7.01 0.76
N VAL A 17 40.25 5.71 1.12
CA VAL A 17 39.21 4.78 0.66
C VAL A 17 37.83 5.18 1.19
N ALA A 18 37.71 5.54 2.47
CA ALA A 18 36.44 5.97 3.06
C ALA A 18 35.89 7.24 2.39
N VAL A 19 36.76 8.23 2.10
CA VAL A 19 36.39 9.45 1.37
C VAL A 19 35.94 9.11 -0.04
N LEU A 20 36.64 8.21 -0.74
CA LEU A 20 36.30 7.82 -2.10
C LEU A 20 34.97 7.06 -2.16
N LEU A 21 34.71 6.16 -1.21
CA LEU A 21 33.44 5.44 -1.08
C LEU A 21 32.29 6.41 -0.75
N ARG A 22 32.51 7.39 0.13
CA ARG A 22 31.51 8.41 0.46
C ARG A 22 31.20 9.29 -0.75
N ALA A 23 32.22 9.71 -1.50
CA ALA A 23 32.06 10.51 -2.71
C ALA A 23 31.35 9.75 -3.85
N ARG A 24 31.55 8.43 -3.96
CA ARG A 24 30.80 7.59 -4.91
C ARG A 24 29.33 7.48 -4.52
N ARG A 25 29.05 7.19 -3.24
CA ARG A 25 27.68 7.08 -2.73
C ARG A 25 26.89 8.38 -2.89
N THR A 26 27.50 9.54 -2.63
CA THR A 26 26.83 10.83 -2.82
C THR A 26 26.52 11.09 -4.28
N ARG A 27 27.44 10.78 -5.21
CA ARG A 27 27.21 10.94 -6.66
C ARG A 27 26.13 10.01 -7.19
N GLU A 28 26.10 8.76 -6.73
CA GLU A 28 25.04 7.79 -7.08
C GLU A 28 23.66 8.25 -6.59
N ALA A 29 23.58 8.75 -5.35
CA ALA A 29 22.34 9.30 -4.79
C ALA A 29 21.87 10.53 -5.58
N THR A 30 22.77 11.46 -5.93
CA THR A 30 22.43 12.64 -6.74
C THR A 30 21.98 12.28 -8.15
N ARG A 31 22.61 11.26 -8.77
CA ARG A 31 22.24 10.80 -10.11
C ARG A 31 20.87 10.12 -10.11
N ALA A 32 20.60 9.24 -9.15
CA ALA A 32 19.29 8.60 -8.99
C ALA A 32 18.18 9.65 -8.73
N ASP A 33 18.49 10.70 -7.98
CA ASP A 33 17.55 11.79 -7.72
C ASP A 33 17.31 12.67 -8.96
N ALA A 34 18.34 12.87 -9.79
CA ALA A 34 18.23 13.57 -11.08
C ALA A 34 17.45 12.74 -12.12
N GLU A 35 17.65 11.43 -12.18
CA GLU A 35 16.91 10.51 -13.05
C GLU A 35 15.42 10.42 -12.64
N ARG A 36 15.10 10.55 -11.34
CA ARG A 36 13.71 10.69 -10.86
C ARG A 36 13.06 12.02 -11.23
N ARG A 37 13.85 13.11 -11.37
CA ARG A 37 13.35 14.46 -11.68
C ARG A 37 13.36 14.83 -13.16
N ALA A 38 13.96 14.01 -14.03
CA ALA A 38 13.97 14.26 -15.46
C ALA A 38 12.52 14.19 -16.02
N PRO A 39 12.09 15.17 -16.83
CA PRO A 39 10.80 15.11 -17.51
C PRO A 39 10.70 13.83 -18.34
N ARG A 40 9.65 13.04 -18.13
CA ARG A 40 9.41 11.80 -18.88
C ARG A 40 8.56 12.11 -20.11
N ASP A 41 8.79 11.34 -21.17
CA ASP A 41 7.97 11.39 -22.37
C ASP A 41 6.57 10.83 -22.05
N PRO A 42 5.50 11.63 -22.13
CA PRO A 42 4.14 11.17 -21.85
C PRO A 42 3.57 10.23 -22.92
N PHE A 43 4.30 9.97 -24.00
CA PHE A 43 3.88 9.08 -25.10
C PHE A 43 4.76 7.83 -25.24
N ASP A 44 5.63 7.52 -24.28
CA ASP A 44 6.39 6.27 -24.29
C ASP A 44 5.44 5.07 -24.12
N PRO A 45 5.30 4.20 -25.13
CA PRO A 45 4.34 3.09 -25.10
C PRO A 45 4.69 1.99 -24.07
N GLY A 46 5.88 2.04 -23.47
CA GLY A 46 6.27 1.17 -22.35
C GLY A 46 6.01 1.76 -20.97
N GLN A 47 5.43 2.96 -20.88
CA GLN A 47 5.16 3.66 -19.62
C GLN A 47 3.66 3.73 -19.34
N ASP A 48 3.26 3.17 -18.20
CA ASP A 48 1.95 3.46 -17.64
C ASP A 48 1.95 4.90 -17.09
N THR A 49 1.34 5.83 -17.83
CA THR A 49 1.20 7.22 -17.40
C THR A 49 0.26 7.37 -16.21
N ALA A 50 -0.46 6.31 -15.85
CA ALA A 50 -1.38 6.29 -14.74
C ALA A 50 -0.66 6.13 -13.38
N GLY A 51 0.67 5.98 -13.36
CA GLY A 51 1.45 5.88 -12.12
C GLY A 51 1.40 4.49 -11.47
N ASP A 52 2.18 4.28 -10.42
CA ASP A 52 2.31 2.96 -9.77
C ASP A 52 1.50 2.91 -8.46
N PRO A 53 0.43 2.09 -8.37
CA PRO A 53 -0.37 1.96 -7.15
C PRO A 53 0.43 1.43 -5.96
N ARG A 54 1.54 0.71 -6.19
CA ARG A 54 2.43 0.22 -5.10
C ARG A 54 3.07 1.36 -4.32
N LEU A 55 3.17 2.55 -4.93
CA LEU A 55 3.81 3.73 -4.36
C LEU A 55 2.82 4.69 -3.69
N LEU A 56 1.52 4.37 -3.70
CA LEU A 56 0.49 5.20 -3.08
C LEU A 56 0.76 5.42 -1.61
N LYS A 57 0.50 6.64 -1.13
CA LYS A 57 0.66 7.05 0.27
C LYS A 57 -0.33 8.16 0.61
N ALA A 58 -0.47 8.44 1.91
CA ALA A 58 -1.25 9.58 2.38
C ALA A 58 -0.80 10.89 1.70
N GLY A 59 -1.77 11.67 1.24
CA GLY A 59 -1.56 12.92 0.50
C GLY A 59 -1.55 12.78 -1.02
N ASP A 60 -1.50 11.55 -1.56
CA ASP A 60 -1.74 11.32 -2.98
C ASP A 60 -3.24 11.46 -3.33
N LEU A 61 -3.54 11.54 -4.62
CA LEU A 61 -4.89 11.50 -5.16
C LEU A 61 -4.96 10.37 -6.19
N VAL A 62 -6.10 9.67 -6.23
CA VAL A 62 -6.37 8.66 -7.26
C VAL A 62 -7.64 9.02 -8.02
N GLU A 63 -7.68 8.72 -9.31
CA GLU A 63 -8.87 8.80 -10.14
C GLU A 63 -9.20 7.40 -10.68
N TYR A 64 -10.44 6.97 -10.50
CA TYR A 64 -10.96 5.70 -11.00
C TYR A 64 -12.31 5.96 -11.68
N LEU A 65 -12.41 5.61 -12.96
CA LEU A 65 -13.62 5.81 -13.79
C LEU A 65 -14.19 7.24 -13.72
N GLY A 66 -13.32 8.25 -13.56
CA GLY A 66 -13.68 9.67 -13.48
C GLY A 66 -14.03 10.17 -12.08
N GLU A 67 -14.10 9.31 -11.07
CA GLU A 67 -14.23 9.73 -9.67
C GLU A 67 -12.85 9.92 -9.03
N ARG A 68 -12.69 11.01 -8.27
CA ARG A 68 -11.42 11.38 -7.62
C ARG A 68 -11.50 11.19 -6.12
N PHE A 69 -10.46 10.59 -5.57
CA PHE A 69 -10.32 10.32 -4.15
C PHE A 69 -9.01 10.85 -3.61
N PHE A 70 -9.06 11.52 -2.46
CA PHE A 70 -7.87 11.79 -1.68
C PHE A 70 -7.47 10.55 -0.89
N VAL A 71 -6.18 10.20 -0.93
CA VAL A 71 -5.61 9.21 -0.02
C VAL A 71 -5.37 9.89 1.33
N ARG A 72 -6.28 9.65 2.28
CA ARG A 72 -6.25 10.25 3.62
C ARG A 72 -5.24 9.58 4.54
N GLY A 73 -5.07 8.27 4.38
CA GLY A 73 -4.22 7.43 5.20
C GLY A 73 -3.90 6.13 4.49
N SER A 74 -2.96 5.36 5.02
CA SER A 74 -2.64 4.04 4.50
C SER A 74 -2.22 3.09 5.60
N LEU A 75 -2.49 1.81 5.38
CA LEU A 75 -2.02 0.70 6.17
C LEU A 75 -0.98 -0.06 5.35
N ARG A 76 0.13 -0.38 6.00
CA ARG A 76 1.16 -1.29 5.46
C ARG A 76 1.07 -2.58 6.23
N LEU A 77 0.60 -3.63 5.57
CA LEU A 77 0.24 -4.89 6.19
C LEU A 77 1.27 -5.96 5.87
N ARG A 78 1.41 -6.92 6.79
CA ARG A 78 2.32 -8.05 6.63
C ARG A 78 1.84 -9.27 7.37
N GLN A 79 1.87 -10.40 6.69
CA GLN A 79 1.70 -11.73 7.28
C GLN A 79 2.89 -12.61 6.87
N GLY A 80 3.76 -12.92 7.82
CA GLY A 80 4.99 -13.66 7.50
C GLY A 80 5.84 -12.91 6.47
N GLY A 81 5.97 -13.48 5.27
CA GLY A 81 6.69 -12.91 4.12
C GLY A 81 5.80 -12.15 3.11
N PHE A 82 4.47 -12.24 3.24
CA PHE A 82 3.51 -11.57 2.36
C PHE A 82 3.22 -10.16 2.85
N THR A 83 3.02 -9.23 1.91
CA THR A 83 2.76 -7.82 2.21
C THR A 83 1.78 -7.24 1.21
N TRP A 84 0.89 -6.38 1.71
CA TRP A 84 -0.02 -5.57 0.91
C TRP A 84 -0.18 -4.21 1.57
N SER A 85 -0.82 -3.27 0.86
CA SER A 85 -1.23 -2.01 1.44
C SER A 85 -2.68 -1.70 1.18
N GLU A 86 -3.30 -1.02 2.13
CA GLU A 86 -4.66 -0.53 2.03
C GLU A 86 -4.66 0.98 2.19
N HIS A 87 -5.31 1.68 1.27
CA HIS A 87 -5.35 3.13 1.24
C HIS A 87 -6.75 3.61 1.57
N TYR A 88 -6.88 4.41 2.62
CA TYR A 88 -8.17 5.00 2.99
C TYR A 88 -8.46 6.20 2.09
N LEU A 89 -9.50 6.06 1.30
CA LEU A 89 -9.91 6.98 0.25
C LEU A 89 -11.12 7.80 0.69
N ASP A 90 -11.10 9.09 0.36
CA ASP A 90 -12.19 10.02 0.62
C ASP A 90 -12.55 10.74 -0.69
N SER A 91 -13.79 10.57 -1.13
CA SER A 91 -14.27 11.16 -2.39
C SER A 91 -14.24 12.68 -2.31
N MET A 92 -13.81 13.31 -3.39
CA MET A 92 -13.75 14.77 -3.49
C MET A 92 -15.12 15.43 -3.60
N ASP A 93 -16.20 14.67 -3.81
CA ASP A 93 -17.56 15.18 -3.88
C ASP A 93 -18.12 15.64 -2.52
N GLY A 94 -17.41 15.32 -1.42
CA GLY A 94 -17.74 15.74 -0.07
C GLY A 94 -18.88 14.94 0.58
N THR A 95 -19.27 13.81 0.00
CA THR A 95 -20.32 12.95 0.56
C THR A 95 -19.75 11.99 1.61
N ALA A 96 -20.46 11.79 2.73
CA ALA A 96 -20.03 10.86 3.77
C ALA A 96 -20.02 9.38 3.30
N ASP A 97 -20.76 9.10 2.23
CA ASP A 97 -20.84 7.82 1.53
C ASP A 97 -19.70 7.63 0.52
N GLY A 98 -18.83 8.63 0.33
CA GLY A 98 -17.67 8.58 -0.57
C GLY A 98 -16.41 7.93 0.01
N ARG A 99 -16.49 7.39 1.25
CA ARG A 99 -15.36 6.72 1.90
C ARG A 99 -15.16 5.31 1.35
N ARG A 100 -13.95 5.01 0.89
CA ARG A 100 -13.56 3.72 0.31
C ARG A 100 -12.21 3.27 0.84
N TRP A 101 -11.87 2.01 0.60
CA TRP A 101 -10.50 1.52 0.76
C TRP A 101 -9.99 0.98 -0.56
N LEU A 102 -8.71 1.15 -0.84
CA LEU A 102 -8.06 0.56 -2.02
C LEU A 102 -6.96 -0.37 -1.54
N SER A 103 -7.11 -1.68 -1.75
CA SER A 103 -6.04 -2.64 -1.48
C SER A 103 -5.14 -2.77 -2.70
N VAL A 104 -3.84 -2.92 -2.44
CA VAL A 104 -2.79 -3.14 -3.43
C VAL A 104 -1.91 -4.27 -2.93
N GLU A 105 -1.89 -5.38 -3.68
CA GLU A 105 -1.12 -6.58 -3.39
C GLU A 105 -0.41 -7.06 -4.66
N GLU A 106 0.75 -7.67 -4.53
CA GLU A 106 1.47 -8.27 -5.66
C GLU A 106 2.02 -9.64 -5.29
N ASP A 107 1.34 -10.70 -5.73
CA ASP A 107 1.83 -12.08 -5.65
C ASP A 107 1.04 -13.05 -6.58
N PRO A 108 1.64 -13.56 -7.67
CA PRO A 108 2.79 -13.01 -8.40
C PRO A 108 2.42 -11.77 -9.22
N ASP A 109 1.12 -11.56 -9.46
CA ASP A 109 0.58 -10.47 -10.27
C ASP A 109 0.06 -9.35 -9.36
N LEU A 110 0.07 -8.12 -9.85
CA LEU A 110 -0.51 -6.98 -9.16
C LEU A 110 -2.05 -7.09 -9.15
N GLU A 111 -2.62 -7.11 -7.96
CA GLU A 111 -4.05 -7.00 -7.71
C GLU A 111 -4.37 -5.69 -6.99
N VAL A 112 -5.39 -5.00 -7.50
CA VAL A 112 -5.93 -3.77 -6.92
C VAL A 112 -7.43 -3.94 -6.77
N VAL A 113 -7.96 -3.70 -5.57
CA VAL A 113 -9.40 -3.84 -5.29
C VAL A 113 -9.91 -2.58 -4.60
N LEU A 114 -10.99 -2.02 -5.12
CA LEU A 114 -11.70 -0.90 -4.51
C LEU A 114 -12.83 -1.46 -3.62
N TRP A 115 -12.79 -1.11 -2.34
CA TRP A 115 -13.66 -1.63 -1.30
C TRP A 115 -14.66 -0.58 -0.83
N THR A 116 -15.91 -1.01 -0.72
CA THR A 116 -17.01 -0.25 -0.13
C THR A 116 -17.50 -0.97 1.13
N GLU A 117 -17.55 -0.25 2.25
CA GLU A 117 -18.04 -0.82 3.51
C GLU A 117 -19.53 -1.20 3.40
N HIS A 118 -19.84 -2.46 3.71
CA HIS A 118 -21.19 -3.00 3.80
C HIS A 118 -21.73 -2.81 5.23
N ARG A 119 -22.14 -1.56 5.52
CA ARG A 119 -22.61 -1.13 6.85
C ARG A 119 -23.90 -1.83 7.29
N GLY A 120 -24.04 -2.00 8.60
CA GLY A 120 -25.30 -2.45 9.22
C GLY A 120 -25.61 -3.94 9.06
N SER A 121 -24.65 -4.75 8.58
CA SER A 121 -24.80 -6.20 8.50
C SER A 121 -24.35 -6.90 9.80
N ASP A 122 -25.06 -7.96 10.18
CA ASP A 122 -24.64 -8.89 11.24
C ASP A 122 -23.83 -10.07 10.68
N LEU A 123 -23.32 -9.95 9.45
CA LEU A 123 -22.54 -11.00 8.81
C LEU A 123 -21.26 -11.29 9.59
N ARG A 124 -20.85 -12.55 9.58
CA ARG A 124 -19.63 -13.04 10.21
C ARG A 124 -18.94 -14.03 9.27
N PRO A 125 -17.60 -14.14 9.29
CA PRO A 125 -16.85 -15.05 8.43
C PRO A 125 -16.91 -16.52 8.89
N ALA A 126 -18.03 -16.96 9.48
CA ALA A 126 -18.17 -18.29 10.08
C ALA A 126 -18.34 -19.40 9.02
N ALA A 127 -19.07 -19.14 7.93
CA ALA A 127 -19.30 -20.10 6.87
C ALA A 127 -18.24 -20.02 5.77
N GLY A 128 -17.95 -21.14 5.11
CA GLY A 128 -17.04 -21.17 3.95
C GLY A 128 -17.61 -20.51 2.68
N SER A 129 -18.91 -20.19 2.67
CA SER A 129 -19.55 -19.44 1.60
C SER A 129 -20.69 -18.58 2.19
N LEU A 130 -20.90 -17.40 1.61
CA LEU A 130 -21.91 -16.43 2.03
C LEU A 130 -22.58 -15.83 0.79
N THR A 131 -23.88 -15.55 0.88
CA THR A 131 -24.61 -14.83 -0.18
C THR A 131 -24.96 -13.44 0.32
N VAL A 132 -24.47 -12.42 -0.39
CA VAL A 132 -24.74 -11.00 -0.11
C VAL A 132 -25.31 -10.38 -1.37
N GLU A 133 -26.48 -9.74 -1.27
CA GLU A 133 -27.15 -9.05 -2.39
C GLU A 133 -27.29 -9.95 -3.65
N GLY A 134 -27.64 -11.22 -3.44
CA GLY A 134 -27.81 -12.20 -4.52
C GLY A 134 -26.51 -12.75 -5.12
N THR A 135 -25.34 -12.28 -4.68
CA THR A 135 -24.03 -12.79 -5.11
C THR A 135 -23.48 -13.75 -4.08
N THR A 136 -23.04 -14.92 -4.52
CA THR A 136 -22.42 -15.93 -3.66
C THR A 136 -20.91 -15.79 -3.69
N TYR A 137 -20.32 -15.64 -2.51
CA TYR A 137 -18.89 -15.53 -2.28
C TYR A 137 -18.40 -16.80 -1.57
N ARG A 138 -17.18 -17.23 -1.87
CA ARG A 138 -16.54 -18.39 -1.24
C ARG A 138 -15.24 -17.97 -0.57
N ARG A 139 -15.05 -18.38 0.68
CA ARG A 139 -13.86 -18.05 1.45
C ARG A 139 -12.63 -18.66 0.78
N THR A 140 -11.66 -17.81 0.50
CA THR A 140 -10.36 -18.19 -0.04
C THR A 140 -9.29 -18.13 1.05
N GLU A 141 -9.40 -17.17 1.97
CA GLU A 141 -8.41 -16.96 3.01
C GLU A 141 -9.01 -16.57 4.37
N HIS A 142 -8.27 -16.88 5.43
CA HIS A 142 -8.51 -16.38 6.78
C HIS A 142 -7.18 -16.33 7.51
N GLY A 143 -6.78 -15.13 7.94
CA GLY A 143 -5.47 -14.92 8.54
C GLY A 143 -5.44 -13.82 9.60
N THR A 144 -4.22 -13.53 10.02
CA THR A 144 -3.90 -12.38 10.88
C THR A 144 -2.69 -11.68 10.31
N ALA A 145 -2.68 -10.35 10.41
CA ALA A 145 -1.62 -9.50 9.85
C ALA A 145 -1.20 -8.45 10.87
N ASP A 146 0.09 -8.11 10.87
CA ASP A 146 0.56 -6.92 11.57
C ASP A 146 0.43 -5.72 10.61
N TYR A 147 -0.02 -4.57 11.11
CA TYR A 147 -0.12 -3.34 10.33
C TYR A 147 0.72 -2.21 10.91
N ARG A 148 1.15 -1.29 10.04
CA ARG A 148 1.59 0.06 10.39
C ARG A 148 0.71 1.08 9.68
N SER A 149 0.33 2.13 10.39
CA SER A 149 -0.55 3.17 9.88
C SER A 149 0.21 4.46 9.57
N GLU A 150 -0.16 5.11 8.48
CA GLU A 150 0.29 6.44 8.09
C GLU A 150 -0.90 7.35 7.73
N GLY A 151 -0.76 8.66 7.93
CA GLY A 151 -1.84 9.61 7.70
C GLY A 151 -3.03 9.42 8.63
N THR A 152 -4.25 9.62 8.11
CA THR A 152 -5.50 9.57 8.87
C THR A 152 -6.30 8.32 8.50
N THR A 153 -6.05 7.20 9.18
CA THR A 153 -6.83 5.95 9.03
C THR A 153 -7.87 5.74 10.12
N GLY A 154 -7.76 6.47 11.24
CA GLY A 154 -8.54 6.23 12.45
C GLY A 154 -7.99 5.13 13.37
N LEU A 155 -6.92 4.45 12.97
CA LEU A 155 -6.27 3.40 13.74
C LEU A 155 -5.02 3.89 14.48
N GLY A 156 -4.53 3.08 15.42
CA GLY A 156 -3.24 3.32 16.08
C GLY A 156 -2.07 3.27 15.09
N PRO A 157 -0.87 3.76 15.46
CA PRO A 157 0.29 3.80 14.56
C PRO A 157 0.77 2.41 14.10
N ALA A 158 0.47 1.37 14.87
CA ALA A 158 0.69 -0.02 14.52
C ALA A 158 -0.23 -0.93 15.35
N GLY A 159 -0.44 -2.15 14.88
CA GLY A 159 -1.21 -3.16 15.61
C GLY A 159 -1.31 -4.47 14.85
N ARG A 160 -2.29 -5.28 15.23
CA ARG A 160 -2.63 -6.55 14.56
C ARG A 160 -4.09 -6.52 14.11
N MET A 161 -4.39 -7.16 12.99
CA MET A 161 -5.74 -7.42 12.53
C MET A 161 -5.95 -8.90 12.26
N GLU A 162 -7.22 -9.30 12.20
CA GLU A 162 -7.67 -10.57 11.66
C GLU A 162 -8.56 -10.28 10.46
N TYR A 163 -8.42 -11.08 9.41
CA TYR A 163 -9.17 -10.92 8.18
C TYR A 163 -9.68 -12.26 7.65
N ALA A 164 -10.74 -12.22 6.86
CA ALA A 164 -11.20 -13.35 6.08
C ALA A 164 -11.74 -12.88 4.72
N ASP A 165 -11.13 -13.40 3.66
CA ASP A 165 -11.38 -12.97 2.29
C ASP A 165 -12.19 -14.01 1.55
N PHE A 166 -13.12 -13.51 0.74
CA PHE A 166 -14.01 -14.31 -0.06
C PHE A 166 -14.04 -13.76 -1.48
N GLU A 167 -14.02 -14.67 -2.45
CA GLU A 167 -14.13 -14.35 -3.86
C GLU A 167 -15.53 -14.65 -4.38
N GLY A 168 -16.03 -13.74 -5.22
CA GLY A 168 -17.26 -13.87 -5.99
C GLY A 168 -16.99 -13.82 -7.49
N PRO A 169 -18.04 -13.97 -8.32
CA PRO A 169 -17.90 -13.92 -9.77
C PRO A 169 -17.51 -12.52 -10.28
N GLY A 170 -16.80 -12.46 -11.41
CA GLY A 170 -16.56 -11.22 -12.15
C GLY A 170 -15.65 -10.20 -11.46
N GLY A 171 -14.72 -10.66 -10.60
CA GLY A 171 -13.83 -9.76 -9.86
C GLY A 171 -14.50 -9.07 -8.66
N ARG A 172 -15.64 -9.60 -8.20
CA ARG A 172 -16.27 -9.17 -6.95
C ARG A 172 -15.63 -9.89 -5.78
N SER A 173 -15.43 -9.17 -4.68
CA SER A 173 -14.85 -9.71 -3.46
C SER A 173 -15.70 -9.34 -2.24
N LEU A 174 -15.54 -10.09 -1.16
CA LEU A 174 -16.13 -9.82 0.14
C LEU A 174 -15.04 -10.04 1.19
N ALA A 175 -14.76 -9.01 1.98
CA ALA A 175 -13.76 -9.08 3.04
C ALA A 175 -14.41 -8.84 4.41
N PHE A 176 -13.90 -9.55 5.41
CA PHE A 176 -14.17 -9.30 6.82
C PHE A 176 -12.87 -8.92 7.49
N GLU A 177 -12.86 -7.83 8.24
CA GLU A 177 -11.65 -7.38 8.93
C GLU A 177 -11.98 -6.95 10.35
N ARG A 178 -11.08 -7.21 11.29
CA ARG A 178 -11.14 -6.64 12.63
C ARG A 178 -9.77 -6.25 13.13
N PHE A 179 -9.63 -4.99 13.54
CA PHE A 179 -8.43 -4.49 14.18
C PHE A 179 -8.44 -4.85 15.67
N LEU A 180 -7.40 -5.54 16.12
CA LEU A 180 -7.29 -6.05 17.49
C LEU A 180 -6.66 -4.98 18.38
N GLY A 181 -7.40 -4.54 19.40
CA GLY A 181 -6.84 -3.72 20.47
C GLY A 181 -5.97 -4.52 21.44
N ASP A 182 -5.44 -3.87 22.48
CA ASP A 182 -4.50 -4.46 23.45
C ASP A 182 -4.99 -5.75 24.13
N GLN A 183 -6.32 -5.91 24.23
CA GLN A 183 -6.96 -7.10 24.81
C GLN A 183 -7.24 -8.21 23.78
N GLY A 184 -6.73 -8.09 22.55
CA GLY A 184 -6.96 -9.05 21.46
C GLY A 184 -8.40 -9.05 20.94
N ARG A 185 -9.15 -7.97 21.17
CA ARG A 185 -10.55 -7.83 20.74
C ARG A 185 -10.68 -6.78 19.65
N GLY A 186 -11.57 -7.04 18.69
CA GLY A 186 -11.96 -6.13 17.63
C GLY A 186 -13.39 -6.43 17.17
N THR A 187 -13.99 -5.47 16.47
CA THR A 187 -15.31 -5.64 15.84
C THR A 187 -15.09 -5.98 14.36
N TRP A 188 -15.87 -6.94 13.86
CA TRP A 188 -15.85 -7.26 12.43
C TRP A 188 -16.47 -6.14 11.62
N GLU A 189 -15.71 -5.62 10.67
CA GLU A 189 -16.13 -4.77 9.58
C GLU A 189 -16.27 -5.64 8.32
N VAL A 190 -17.20 -5.26 7.45
CA VAL A 190 -17.53 -6.04 6.25
C VAL A 190 -17.45 -5.11 5.06
N SER A 191 -16.77 -5.53 4.00
CA SER A 191 -16.57 -4.73 2.79
C SER A 191 -16.84 -5.55 1.53
N LEU A 192 -17.48 -4.91 0.55
CA LEU A 192 -17.64 -5.44 -0.81
C LEU A 192 -16.60 -4.81 -1.72
N GLY A 193 -15.86 -5.65 -2.43
CA GLY A 193 -14.76 -5.25 -3.29
C GLY A 193 -15.07 -5.42 -4.77
N GLU A 194 -14.51 -4.55 -5.59
CA GLU A 194 -14.43 -4.70 -7.04
C GLU A 194 -12.98 -4.60 -7.50
N ARG A 195 -12.56 -5.56 -8.32
CA ARG A 195 -11.23 -5.54 -8.93
C ARG A 195 -11.11 -4.33 -9.86
N VAL A 196 -10.07 -3.53 -9.66
CA VAL A 196 -9.70 -2.41 -10.50
C VAL A 196 -8.84 -2.93 -11.66
N PRO A 197 -9.30 -2.86 -12.92
CA PRO A 197 -8.50 -3.35 -14.04
C PRO A 197 -7.22 -2.53 -14.24
N ALA A 198 -6.15 -3.20 -14.68
CA ALA A 198 -4.88 -2.54 -14.98
C ALA A 198 -5.07 -1.38 -15.99
N GLY A 199 -4.41 -0.25 -15.73
CA GLY A 199 -4.49 0.96 -16.56
C GLY A 199 -5.78 1.79 -16.41
N THR A 200 -6.68 1.43 -15.50
CA THR A 200 -7.92 2.21 -15.24
C THR A 200 -7.86 3.14 -14.03
N LEU A 201 -6.85 2.94 -13.17
CA LEU A 201 -6.57 3.78 -12.01
C LEU A 201 -5.46 4.77 -12.37
N VAL A 202 -5.72 6.06 -12.20
CA VAL A 202 -4.71 7.11 -12.37
C VAL A 202 -4.28 7.62 -11.01
N VAL A 203 -2.97 7.61 -10.75
CA VAL A 203 -2.32 8.06 -9.54
C VAL A 203 -1.72 9.44 -9.78
N TYR A 204 -2.07 10.38 -8.90
CA TYR A 204 -1.53 11.73 -8.84
C TYR A 204 -0.71 11.85 -7.55
N PRO A 205 0.64 11.75 -7.63
CA PRO A 205 1.48 11.85 -6.45
C PRO A 205 1.31 13.21 -5.78
N GLY A 206 1.05 13.20 -4.47
CA GLY A 206 1.12 14.39 -3.65
C GLY A 206 2.56 14.90 -3.55
N GLY A 207 2.72 16.22 -3.48
CA GLY A 207 4.02 16.83 -3.20
C GLY A 207 4.52 16.43 -1.81
N GLY A 208 5.79 16.07 -1.69
CA GLY A 208 6.43 15.87 -0.39
C GLY A 208 6.47 17.18 0.38
N ALA A 209 5.92 17.19 1.60
CA ALA A 209 6.19 18.24 2.58
C ALA A 209 7.55 17.99 3.25
#